data_AF-A0A7C7EI52-F1
#
_entry.id   AF-A0A7C7EI52-F1
#
_cell.length_a   1.000
_cell.length_b   1.000
_cell.length_c   1.000
_cell.angle_alpha   90.00
_cell.angle_beta   90.00
_cell.angle_gamma   90.00
#
_symmetry.space_group_name_H-M   'P 1'
#
loop_
_entity.id
_entity.type
_entity.pdbx_description
1 polymer ?
#
loop_
_entity_poly.entity_id
_entity_poly.type
_entity_poly.pdbx_seq_one_letter_code
_entity_poly.pdbx_strand_id
1 'polypeptide(L)'
;TIQDKDEKLAKLEKSINNASIVLKDVLVILEFKDLSNEQIDLIDTIEIEKAIKEKYASSLGKEIKSLDPDILVQVIDKRILRFDEAEYQLTVNKLVLSDVLKLWVSISVLEVTS
;
A
#
# COMPACT_ATOMS: atom_id res chain seq x y z
N THR A 1 8.55 -38.72 29.50
CA THR A 1 7.24 -38.06 29.65
C THR A 1 6.93 -37.32 28.38
N ILE A 2 5.69 -37.35 27.89
CA ILE A 2 5.29 -36.68 26.62
C ILE A 2 5.48 -35.15 26.72
N GLN A 3 5.46 -34.59 27.93
CA GLN A 3 5.70 -33.17 28.24
C GLN A 3 7.04 -32.60 27.76
N ASP A 4 8.13 -33.38 27.78
CA ASP A 4 9.48 -32.86 27.45
C ASP A 4 9.63 -32.58 25.94
N LYS A 5 8.88 -33.32 25.11
CA LYS A 5 8.80 -33.09 23.66
C LYS A 5 7.95 -31.87 23.31
N ASP A 6 6.87 -31.64 24.06
CA ASP A 6 5.97 -30.50 23.89
C ASP A 6 6.67 -29.16 24.18
N GLU A 7 7.47 -29.09 25.25
CA GLU A 7 8.22 -27.86 25.60
C GLU A 7 9.28 -27.48 24.56
N LYS A 8 9.91 -28.48 23.93
CA LYS A 8 10.87 -28.24 22.84
C LYS A 8 10.18 -27.77 21.57
N LEU A 9 9.00 -28.31 21.26
CA LEU A 9 8.18 -27.89 20.11
C LEU A 9 7.74 -26.44 20.26
N ALA A 10 7.19 -26.07 21.43
CA ALA A 10 6.72 -24.72 21.71
C ALA A 10 7.84 -23.66 21.66
N LYS A 11 9.07 -24.01 22.08
CA LYS A 11 10.25 -23.14 21.95
C LYS A 11 10.67 -22.93 20.50
N LEU A 12 10.60 -23.97 19.67
CA LEU A 12 10.93 -23.89 18.25
C LEU A 12 9.88 -23.08 17.48
N GLU A 13 8.58 -23.27 17.76
CA GLU A 13 7.51 -22.46 17.18
C GLU A 13 7.64 -20.98 17.54
N LYS A 14 7.95 -20.66 18.81
CA LYS A 14 8.22 -19.28 19.24
C LYS A 14 9.45 -18.66 18.57
N SER A 15 10.51 -19.44 18.32
CA SER A 15 11.77 -18.92 17.77
C SER A 15 11.65 -18.63 16.26
N ILE A 16 10.83 -19.39 15.53
CA ILE A 16 10.57 -19.18 14.10
C ILE A 16 9.61 -18.00 13.87
N ASN A 17 8.69 -17.75 14.80
CA ASN A 17 7.70 -16.67 14.72
C ASN A 17 8.22 -15.28 15.18
N ASN A 18 9.47 -15.23 15.68
CA ASN A 18 10.07 -14.02 16.26
C ASN A 18 10.97 -13.23 15.30
N ALA A 19 11.11 -13.67 14.04
CA ALA A 19 11.67 -12.81 13.01
C ALA A 19 10.63 -11.73 12.68
N SER A 20 10.73 -10.58 13.35
CA SER A 20 9.93 -9.40 13.08
C SER A 20 10.17 -8.97 11.63
N ILE A 21 9.25 -9.34 10.74
CA ILE A 21 9.30 -8.87 9.35
C ILE A 21 8.87 -7.40 9.39
N VAL A 22 9.80 -6.52 9.03
CA VAL A 22 9.58 -5.07 8.96
C VAL A 22 9.26 -4.66 7.53
N LEU A 23 8.46 -3.62 7.39
CA LEU A 23 8.20 -2.98 6.11
C LEU A 23 9.46 -2.24 5.65
N LYS A 24 10.07 -2.70 4.56
CA LYS A 24 11.31 -2.13 4.01
C LYS A 24 11.04 -1.14 2.88
N ASP A 25 10.01 -1.39 2.09
CA ASP A 25 9.74 -0.63 0.87
C ASP A 25 8.25 -0.53 0.57
N VAL A 26 7.87 0.44 -0.26
CA VAL A 26 6.49 0.67 -0.71
C VAL A 26 6.49 0.80 -2.23
N LEU A 27 5.82 -0.13 -2.89
CA LEU A 27 5.66 -0.19 -4.33
C LEU A 27 4.22 0.17 -4.69
N VAL A 28 4.07 1.16 -5.56
CA VAL A 28 2.77 1.66 -6.02
C VAL A 28 2.62 1.29 -7.49
N ILE A 29 1.47 0.73 -7.84
CA ILE A 29 1.10 0.35 -9.20
C ILE A 29 -0.13 1.17 -9.54
N LEU A 30 0.02 2.09 -10.49
CA LEU A 30 -1.04 2.96 -10.95
C LEU A 30 -1.81 2.28 -12.09
N GLU A 31 -3.13 2.20 -11.94
CA GLU A 31 -4.04 1.63 -12.93
C GLU A 31 -4.96 2.73 -13.46
N PHE A 32 -4.77 3.14 -14.70
CA PHE A 32 -5.58 4.19 -15.31
C PHE A 32 -6.87 3.58 -15.85
N LYS A 33 -8.02 3.98 -15.28
CA LYS A 33 -9.34 3.59 -15.80
C LYS A 33 -9.91 4.72 -16.62
N ASP A 34 -10.47 4.38 -17.78
CA ASP A 34 -11.19 5.30 -18.67
C ASP A 34 -10.34 6.49 -19.18
N LEU A 35 -9.02 6.31 -19.23
CA LEU A 35 -8.06 7.30 -19.72
C LEU A 35 -7.37 6.80 -20.98
N SER A 36 -7.29 7.66 -22.00
CA SER A 36 -6.50 7.39 -23.21
C SER A 36 -5.00 7.53 -22.94
N ASN A 37 -4.15 6.82 -23.70
CA ASN A 37 -2.68 6.93 -23.57
C ASN A 37 -2.18 8.39 -23.65
N GLU A 38 -2.82 9.21 -24.49
CA GLU A 38 -2.49 10.65 -24.62
C GLU A 38 -2.82 11.43 -23.35
N GLN A 39 -3.87 11.06 -22.60
CA GLN A 39 -4.19 11.68 -21.32
C GLN A 39 -3.26 11.18 -20.21
N ILE A 40 -2.87 9.90 -20.25
CA ILE A 40 -1.93 9.32 -19.28
C ILE A 40 -0.56 10.00 -19.37
N ASP A 41 -0.10 10.35 -20.59
CA ASP A 41 1.18 11.04 -20.79
C ASP A 41 1.19 12.47 -20.19
N LEU A 42 0.02 13.10 -20.09
CA LEU A 42 -0.16 14.39 -19.43
C LEU A 42 -0.23 14.28 -17.90
N ILE A 43 -0.48 13.09 -17.35
CA ILE A 43 -0.54 12.87 -15.91
C ILE A 43 0.89 12.69 -15.40
N ASP A 44 1.28 13.50 -14.42
CA ASP A 44 2.55 13.29 -13.72
C ASP A 44 2.45 12.08 -12.78
N THR A 45 2.62 10.90 -13.38
CA THR A 45 2.59 9.60 -12.68
C THR A 45 3.67 9.51 -11.59
N ILE A 46 4.78 10.24 -11.75
CA ILE A 46 5.89 10.29 -10.79
C ILE A 46 5.46 11.09 -9.55
N GLU A 47 4.82 12.25 -9.74
CA GLU A 47 4.24 13.03 -8.63
C GLU A 47 3.17 12.22 -7.88
N ILE A 48 2.26 11.54 -8.59
CA ILE A 48 1.23 10.69 -7.95
C ILE A 48 1.87 9.58 -7.13
N GLU A 49 2.81 8.84 -7.72
CA GLU A 49 3.52 7.77 -7.03
C GLU A 49 4.22 8.30 -5.77
N LYS A 50 4.94 9.42 -5.89
CA LYS A 50 5.65 10.05 -4.78
C LYS A 50 4.67 10.49 -3.68
N ALA A 51 3.59 11.17 -4.05
CA ALA A 51 2.56 11.61 -3.13
C ALA A 51 1.90 10.44 -2.39
N ILE A 52 1.75 9.28 -3.01
CA ILE A 52 1.27 8.06 -2.35
C ILE A 52 2.34 7.52 -1.40
N LYS A 53 3.59 7.34 -1.87
CA LYS A 53 4.71 6.81 -1.06
C LYS A 53 4.96 7.62 0.21
N GLU A 54 4.92 8.95 0.12
CA GLU A 54 5.12 9.83 1.27
C GLU A 54 4.11 9.57 2.40
N LYS A 55 2.92 9.06 2.08
CA LYS A 55 1.87 8.78 3.06
C LYS A 55 2.14 7.51 3.85
N TYR A 56 2.98 6.64 3.31
CA TYR A 56 3.47 5.44 3.97
C TYR A 56 4.88 5.59 4.52
N ALA A 57 5.52 6.75 4.39
CA ALA A 57 6.84 7.02 4.95
C ALA A 57 6.89 6.77 6.47
N SER A 58 5.79 7.07 7.18
CA SER A 58 5.63 6.80 8.62
C SER A 58 5.41 5.31 8.96
N SER A 59 5.17 4.47 7.96
CA SER A 59 4.99 3.02 8.11
C SER A 59 6.25 2.23 7.74
N LEU A 60 7.19 2.83 7.01
CA LEU A 60 8.49 2.25 6.74
C LEU A 60 9.25 1.98 8.05
N GLY A 61 9.90 0.82 8.13
CA GLY A 61 10.62 0.35 9.31
C GLY A 61 9.74 -0.21 10.43
N LYS A 62 8.40 -0.11 10.34
CA LYS A 62 7.50 -0.75 11.29
C LYS A 62 7.36 -2.24 11.04
N GLU A 63 7.09 -3.00 12.09
CA GLU A 63 6.77 -4.41 11.98
C GLU A 63 5.45 -4.60 11.24
N ILE A 64 5.41 -5.50 10.25
CA ILE A 64 4.19 -5.81 9.49
C ILE A 64 3.04 -6.22 10.39
N LYS A 65 3.34 -6.98 11.46
CA LYS A 65 2.33 -7.40 12.45
C LYS A 65 1.69 -6.23 13.21
N SER A 66 2.35 -5.08 13.25
CA SER A 66 1.84 -3.85 13.88
C SER A 66 1.07 -2.95 12.91
N LEU A 67 1.13 -3.24 11.61
CA LEU A 67 0.44 -2.48 10.58
C LEU A 67 -0.95 -3.08 10.36
N ASP A 68 -1.96 -2.22 10.44
CA ASP A 68 -3.33 -2.59 10.16
C ASP A 68 -3.63 -2.36 8.66
N PRO A 69 -3.98 -3.41 7.89
CA PRO A 69 -4.23 -3.30 6.47
C PRO A 69 -5.44 -2.42 6.13
N ASP A 70 -6.49 -2.38 6.97
CA ASP A 70 -7.64 -1.51 6.75
C ASP A 70 -7.24 -0.04 6.89
N ILE A 71 -6.39 0.27 7.88
CA ILE A 71 -5.83 1.62 8.05
C ILE A 71 -4.95 1.98 6.84
N LEU A 72 -4.10 1.06 6.36
CA LEU A 72 -3.26 1.30 5.19
C LEU A 72 -4.10 1.64 3.95
N VAL A 73 -5.19 0.92 3.70
CA VAL A 73 -6.10 1.23 2.58
C VAL A 73 -6.70 2.63 2.73
N GLN A 74 -7.21 2.97 3.93
CA GLN A 74 -7.84 4.27 4.19
C GLN A 74 -6.89 5.47 4.04
N VAL A 75 -5.57 5.25 4.17
CA VAL A 75 -4.59 6.32 3.95
C VAL A 75 -4.67 6.85 2.51
N ILE A 76 -5.06 6.03 1.53
CA ILE A 76 -5.10 6.44 0.12
C ILE A 76 -6.52 6.44 -0.46
N ASP A 77 -7.39 5.55 0.02
CA ASP A 77 -8.72 5.38 -0.53
C ASP A 77 -9.52 6.70 -0.51
N LYS A 78 -10.16 7.01 -1.64
CA LYS A 78 -10.99 8.21 -1.87
C LYS A 78 -10.26 9.54 -1.75
N ARG A 79 -8.93 9.55 -1.86
CA ARG A 79 -8.22 10.82 -2.00
C ARG A 79 -8.44 11.42 -3.37
N ILE A 80 -8.77 12.71 -3.36
CA ILE A 80 -8.83 13.54 -4.55
C ILE A 80 -7.47 14.22 -4.68
N LEU A 81 -6.75 13.89 -5.74
CA LEU A 81 -5.55 14.61 -6.15
C LEU A 81 -5.93 15.58 -7.25
N ARG A 82 -5.47 16.82 -7.12
CA ARG A 82 -5.69 17.85 -8.13
C ARG A 82 -4.37 18.13 -8.82
N PHE A 83 -4.31 17.88 -10.13
CA PHE A 83 -3.17 18.23 -10.98
C PHE A 83 -3.68 19.08 -12.13
N ASP A 84 -3.03 20.22 -12.36
CA ASP A 84 -3.44 21.24 -13.33
C ASP A 84 -4.94 21.58 -13.24
N GLU A 85 -5.71 21.21 -14.28
CA GLU A 85 -7.14 21.48 -14.45
C GLU A 85 -8.03 20.25 -14.21
N ALA A 86 -7.45 19.12 -13.80
CA ALA A 86 -8.19 17.87 -13.60
C ALA A 86 -8.10 17.38 -12.14
N GLU A 87 -9.23 16.90 -11.63
CA GLU A 87 -9.32 16.23 -10.34
C GLU A 87 -9.34 14.71 -10.58
N TYR A 88 -8.49 14.00 -9.86
CA TYR A 88 -8.32 12.56 -9.98
C TYR A 88 -8.68 11.91 -8.66
N GLN A 89 -9.59 10.93 -8.71
CA GLN A 89 -9.89 10.10 -7.57
C GLN A 89 -8.95 8.89 -7.55
N LEU A 90 -8.27 8.70 -6.43
CA LEU A 90 -7.51 7.49 -6.14
C LEU A 90 -8.40 6.46 -5.43
N THR A 91 -8.38 5.24 -5.94
CA THR A 91 -9.09 4.10 -5.34
C THR A 91 -8.13 2.93 -5.18
N VAL A 92 -7.99 2.39 -3.97
CA VAL A 92 -7.13 1.22 -3.74
C VAL A 92 -7.91 -0.04 -4.12
N ASN A 93 -7.52 -0.71 -5.21
CA ASN A 93 -8.18 -1.95 -5.63
C ASN A 93 -7.64 -3.16 -4.89
N LYS A 94 -6.34 -3.14 -4.59
CA LYS A 94 -5.62 -4.27 -4.00
C LYS A 94 -4.45 -3.79 -3.17
N LEU A 95 -4.20 -4.49 -2.07
CA LEU A 95 -3.07 -4.28 -1.19
C LEU A 95 -2.44 -5.64 -0.88
N VAL A 96 -1.11 -5.71 -0.95
CA VAL A 96 -0.33 -6.87 -0.48
C VAL A 96 0.72 -6.36 0.50
N LEU A 97 0.63 -6.83 1.74
CA LEU A 97 1.55 -6.46 2.80
C LEU A 97 2.55 -7.60 3.03
N SER A 98 3.79 -7.40 2.59
CA SER A 98 4.95 -8.19 2.98
C SER A 98 6.04 -7.26 3.51
N ASP A 99 7.30 -7.70 3.53
CA ASP A 99 8.45 -6.81 3.70
C ASP A 99 8.48 -5.68 2.66
N VAL A 100 7.67 -5.77 1.59
CA VAL A 100 7.33 -4.69 0.67
C VAL A 100 5.81 -4.52 0.61
N LEU A 101 5.32 -3.30 0.84
CA LEU A 101 3.92 -2.96 0.68
C LEU A 101 3.63 -2.69 -0.78
N LYS A 102 2.82 -3.52 -1.43
CA LYS A 102 2.39 -3.34 -2.82
C LYS A 102 0.96 -2.84 -2.85
N LEU A 103 0.74 -1.74 -3.57
CA LEU A 103 -0.55 -1.08 -3.70
C LEU A 103 -0.93 -1.00 -5.17
N TRP A 104 -2.14 -1.43 -5.50
CA TRP A 104 -2.76 -1.19 -6.80
C TRP A 104 -3.78 -0.09 -6.63
N VAL A 105 -3.53 1.04 -7.28
CA VAL A 105 -4.34 2.24 -7.13
C VAL A 105 -4.92 2.58 -8.50
N SER A 106 -6.24 2.51 -8.62
CA SER A 106 -6.93 3.04 -9.78
C SER A 106 -7.03 4.55 -9.71
N ILE A 107 -6.74 5.18 -10.84
CA ILE A 107 -6.93 6.59 -11.10
C ILE A 107 -8.14 6.75 -12.01
N SER A 108 -9.10 7.56 -11.57
CA SER A 108 -10.28 7.92 -12.34
C SER A 108 -10.45 9.43 -12.34
N VAL A 109 -10.80 10.02 -13.48
CA VAL A 109 -11.08 11.46 -13.57
C VAL A 109 -12.42 11.74 -12.91
N LEU A 110 -12.42 12.68 -11.97
CA LEU A 110 -13.64 13.33 -11.50
C LEU A 110 -13.99 14.39 -12.55
N GLU A 111 -14.82 14.03 -13.52
CA GLU A 111 -15.44 15.04 -14.38
C GLU A 111 -16.22 15.99 -13.47
N VAL A 112 -15.76 17.25 -13.37
CA VAL A 112 -16.54 18.32 -12.77
C VAL A 112 -17.70 18.57 -13.74
N THR A 113 -18.82 17.88 -13.52
CA THR A 113 -20.09 18.27 -14.14
C THR A 113 -20.36 19.72 -13.78
N SER A 114 -20.13 20.62 -14.73
CA SER A 114 -20.61 21.99 -14.72
C SER A 114 -21.97 22.06 -15.40
#